data_AF-M0JMB0-F1
#
_entry.id   AF-M0JMB0-F1
#
_cell.length_a   1.000
_cell.length_b   1.000
_cell.length_c   1.000
_cell.angle_alpha   90.00
_cell.angle_beta   90.00
_cell.angle_gamma   90.00
#
_symmetry.space_group_name_H-M   'P 1'
#
loop_
_entity.id
_entity.type
_entity.pdbx_description
1 polymer ?
#
loop_
_entity_poly.entity_id
_entity_poly.type
_entity_poly.pdbx_seq_one_letter_code
_entity_poly.pdbx_strand_id
1 'polypeptide(L)'
;MAHNDVSETQALFDALADPDCRYILRVLDEPLPAKEVASVCDLPQTSTYRKLEQLSEAELVAEETDVRADGHHATAYVRDCDGVFVGIDPDGTFEVDVLPAEEQPSDRLALLWSRVSEEL
;
A
#
# COMPACT_ATOMS: atom_id res chain seq x y z
N MET A 1 5.33 10.79 -15.44
CA MET A 1 3.93 11.17 -15.18
C MET A 1 3.07 9.94 -15.39
N ALA A 2 2.80 9.22 -14.31
CA ALA A 2 1.82 8.15 -14.35
C ALA A 2 0.45 8.82 -14.47
N HIS A 3 -0.28 8.52 -15.55
CA HIS A 3 -1.67 8.93 -15.69
C HIS A 3 -2.46 8.00 -14.78
N ASN A 4 -2.58 8.36 -13.51
CA ASN A 4 -3.31 7.56 -12.53
C ASN A 4 -4.77 7.51 -13.00
N ASP A 5 -5.24 6.32 -13.41
CA ASP A 5 -6.62 6.18 -13.86
C ASP A 5 -7.54 6.52 -12.67
N VAL A 6 -8.66 7.22 -12.91
CA VAL A 6 -9.61 7.62 -11.86
C VAL A 6 -10.03 6.39 -11.03
N SER A 7 -10.07 5.21 -11.66
CA SER A 7 -10.36 3.94 -10.99
C SER A 7 -9.28 3.50 -9.99
N GLU A 8 -8.00 3.64 -10.34
CA GLU A 8 -6.86 3.25 -9.49
C GLU A 8 -6.76 4.19 -8.27
N THR A 9 -6.94 5.50 -8.51
CA THR A 9 -7.01 6.51 -7.45
C THR A 9 -8.17 6.26 -6.49
N GLN A 10 -9.35 5.86 -7.00
CA GLN A 10 -10.50 5.57 -6.15
C GLN A 10 -10.26 4.33 -5.27
N ALA A 11 -9.69 3.26 -5.83
CA ALA A 11 -9.36 2.05 -5.06
C ALA A 11 -8.40 2.36 -3.90
N LEU A 12 -7.40 3.20 -4.16
CA LEU A 12 -6.47 3.70 -3.16
C LEU A 12 -7.16 4.47 -2.04
N PHE A 13 -8.03 5.44 -2.38
CA PHE A 13 -8.76 6.20 -1.36
C PHE A 13 -9.75 5.36 -0.57
N ASP A 14 -10.45 4.43 -1.22
CA ASP A 14 -11.36 3.51 -0.55
C ASP A 14 -10.60 2.62 0.44
N ALA A 15 -9.39 2.18 0.09
CA ALA A 15 -8.52 1.42 0.98
C ALA A 15 -8.07 2.25 2.18
N LEU A 16 -7.62 3.48 1.96
CA LEU A 16 -7.15 4.36 3.06
C LEU A 16 -8.29 4.89 3.94
N ALA A 17 -9.51 4.99 3.42
CA ALA A 17 -10.69 5.34 4.21
C ALA A 17 -11.06 4.24 5.21
N ASP A 18 -10.84 2.98 4.87
CA ASP A 18 -11.13 1.82 5.70
C ASP A 18 -10.16 1.73 6.90
N PRO A 19 -10.65 1.79 8.16
CA PRO A 19 -9.79 1.73 9.35
C PRO A 19 -9.08 0.39 9.51
N ASP A 20 -9.69 -0.72 9.09
CA ASP A 20 -9.06 -2.04 9.19
C ASP A 20 -7.93 -2.15 8.18
N CYS A 21 -8.08 -1.60 6.97
CA CYS A 21 -7.00 -1.54 5.98
C CYS A 21 -5.79 -0.77 6.51
N ARG A 22 -6.03 0.38 7.16
CA ARG A 22 -4.95 1.13 7.84
C ARG A 22 -4.30 0.34 8.97
N TYR A 23 -5.06 -0.48 9.69
CA TYR A 23 -4.50 -1.34 10.72
C TYR A 23 -3.68 -2.50 10.13
N ILE A 24 -4.17 -3.12 9.04
CA ILE A 24 -3.43 -4.12 8.26
C ILE A 24 -2.09 -3.56 7.78
N LEU A 25 -2.07 -2.37 7.18
CA LEU A 25 -0.83 -1.72 6.74
C LEU A 25 0.17 -1.53 7.88
N ARG A 26 -0.31 -1.24 9.09
CA ARG A 26 0.54 -1.07 10.27
C ARG A 26 1.19 -2.38 10.73
N VAL A 27 0.50 -3.50 10.61
CA VAL A 27 1.02 -4.81 11.07
C VAL A 27 1.90 -5.48 10.02
N LEU A 28 1.75 -5.13 8.74
CA LEU A 28 2.54 -5.63 7.62
C LEU A 28 3.88 -4.90 7.44
N ASP A 29 4.45 -4.35 8.52
CA ASP A 29 5.83 -3.85 8.51
C ASP A 29 6.85 -4.98 8.33
N GLU A 30 6.46 -6.20 8.73
CA GLU A 30 7.15 -7.45 8.41
C GLU A 30 6.20 -8.36 7.60
N PRO A 31 6.73 -9.26 6.74
CA PRO A 31 5.89 -10.16 5.95
C PRO A 31 5.06 -11.11 6.83
N LEU A 32 3.74 -11.14 6.62
CA LEU A 32 2.81 -12.00 7.35
C LEU A 32 1.84 -12.74 6.42
N PRO A 33 1.55 -14.04 6.64
CA PRO A 33 0.51 -14.73 5.90
C PRO A 33 -0.88 -14.20 6.28
N ALA A 34 -1.84 -14.23 5.35
CA ALA A 34 -3.19 -13.70 5.55
C ALA A 34 -3.90 -14.22 6.83
N LYS A 35 -3.64 -15.46 7.22
CA LYS A 35 -4.20 -16.04 8.47
C LYS A 35 -3.66 -15.38 9.73
N GLU A 36 -2.39 -15.01 9.73
CA GLU A 36 -1.76 -14.29 10.84
C GLU A 36 -2.25 -12.84 10.87
N VAL A 37 -2.36 -12.18 9.71
CA VAL A 37 -3.00 -10.86 9.61
C VAL A 37 -4.39 -10.86 10.22
N ALA A 38 -5.22 -11.85 9.88
CA ALA A 38 -6.58 -11.99 10.43
C ALA A 38 -6.56 -12.12 11.96
N SER A 39 -5.61 -12.88 12.51
CA SER A 39 -5.47 -13.08 13.95
C SER A 39 -4.96 -11.82 14.67
N VAL A 40 -3.95 -11.13 14.13
CA VAL A 40 -3.37 -9.92 14.73
C VAL A 40 -4.35 -8.75 14.64
N CYS A 41 -5.10 -8.68 13.55
CA CYS A 41 -6.08 -7.64 13.31
C CYS A 41 -7.44 -7.90 13.99
N ASP A 42 -7.65 -9.09 14.57
CA ASP A 42 -8.94 -9.55 15.10
C ASP A 42 -10.08 -9.43 14.06
N LEU A 43 -9.81 -9.86 12.83
CA LEU A 43 -10.72 -9.77 11.70
C LEU A 43 -11.20 -11.16 11.24
N PRO A 44 -12.44 -11.26 10.73
CA PRO A 44 -12.86 -12.46 10.00
C PRO A 44 -11.92 -12.73 8.82
N GLN A 45 -11.60 -14.00 8.55
CA GLN A 45 -10.72 -14.36 7.43
C GLN A 45 -11.23 -13.82 6.09
N THR A 46 -12.55 -13.93 5.82
CA THR A 46 -13.16 -13.41 4.59
C THR A 46 -12.97 -11.89 4.43
N SER A 47 -13.11 -11.14 5.53
CA SER A 47 -12.85 -9.70 5.54
C SER A 47 -11.36 -9.41 5.32
N THR A 48 -10.48 -10.19 5.93
CA THR A 48 -9.02 -10.03 5.80
C THR A 48 -8.57 -10.24 4.36
N TYR A 49 -8.98 -11.34 3.71
CA TYR A 49 -8.66 -11.60 2.30
C TYR A 49 -9.15 -10.48 1.39
N ARG A 50 -10.40 -10.02 1.58
CA ARG A 50 -10.95 -8.91 0.77
C ARG A 50 -10.17 -7.62 0.95
N LYS A 51 -9.72 -7.31 2.17
CA LYS A 51 -8.95 -6.09 2.45
C LYS A 51 -7.52 -6.18 1.96
N LEU A 52 -6.90 -7.36 2.04
CA LEU A 52 -5.58 -7.60 1.45
C LEU A 52 -5.63 -7.44 -0.07
N GLU A 53 -6.64 -8.02 -0.73
CA GLU A 53 -6.87 -7.80 -2.17
C GLU A 53 -6.99 -6.30 -2.49
N GLN A 54 -7.83 -5.57 -1.75
CA GLN A 54 -8.03 -4.14 -1.95
C GLN A 54 -6.73 -3.32 -1.74
N LEU A 55 -5.89 -3.73 -0.79
CA LEU A 55 -4.59 -3.10 -0.56
C LEU A 55 -3.57 -3.45 -1.65
N SER A 56 -3.61 -4.66 -2.19
CA SER A 56 -2.78 -5.09 -3.33
C SER A 56 -3.18 -4.39 -4.63
N GLU A 57 -4.48 -4.28 -4.91
CA GLU A 57 -5.03 -3.52 -6.05
C GLU A 57 -4.65 -2.03 -5.99
N ALA A 58 -4.50 -1.48 -4.77
CA ALA A 58 -4.07 -0.12 -4.53
C ALA A 58 -2.54 0.07 -4.48
N GLU A 59 -1.76 -0.98 -4.77
CA GLU A 59 -0.28 -0.98 -4.71
C GLU A 59 0.29 -0.58 -3.33
N LEU A 60 -0.46 -0.79 -2.25
CA LEU A 60 -0.02 -0.49 -0.88
C LEU A 60 0.62 -1.70 -0.18
N VAL A 61 0.33 -2.90 -0.68
CA VAL A 61 0.80 -4.18 -0.15
C VAL A 61 1.26 -5.05 -1.31
N ALA A 62 2.40 -5.73 -1.13
CA ALA A 62 2.91 -6.73 -2.07
C ALA A 62 2.66 -8.15 -1.54
N GLU A 63 2.46 -9.09 -2.47
CA GLU A 63 2.40 -10.52 -2.18
C GLU A 63 3.79 -11.16 -2.37
N GLU A 64 4.30 -11.78 -1.31
CA GLU A 64 5.52 -12.58 -1.35
C GLU A 64 5.19 -14.07 -1.20
N THR A 65 5.80 -14.91 -2.04
CA THR A 65 5.68 -16.36 -1.88
C THR A 65 6.74 -16.86 -0.90
N ASP A 66 6.35 -17.15 0.34
CA ASP A 66 7.24 -17.81 1.29
C ASP A 66 7.34 -19.31 0.94
N VAL A 67 8.51 -19.73 0.45
CA VAL A 67 8.80 -21.13 0.14
C VAL A 67 9.29 -21.82 1.39
N ARG A 68 8.37 -22.35 2.20
CA ARG A 68 8.71 -23.15 3.38
C ARG A 68 9.12 -24.57 3.00
N ALA A 69 10.13 -25.09 3.70
CA ALA A 69 10.71 -26.41 3.47
C ALA A 69 9.76 -27.58 3.78
N ASP A 70 8.60 -27.32 4.39
CA ASP A 70 7.58 -28.29 4.77
C ASP A 70 6.49 -28.52 3.71
N GLY A 71 6.59 -27.82 2.56
CA GLY A 71 5.68 -28.01 1.42
C GLY A 71 4.36 -27.23 1.52
N HIS A 72 4.15 -26.45 2.58
CA HIS A 72 3.04 -25.51 2.65
C HIS A 72 3.48 -24.13 2.13
N HIS A 73 3.16 -23.86 0.86
CA HIS A 73 3.26 -22.51 0.30
C HIS A 73 2.15 -21.65 0.92
N ALA A 74 2.54 -20.63 1.67
CA ALA A 74 1.62 -19.60 2.13
C ALA A 74 2.07 -18.28 1.52
N THR A 75 1.17 -17.60 0.82
CA THR A 75 1.37 -16.21 0.41
C THR A 75 1.49 -15.36 1.68
N ALA A 76 2.64 -14.71 1.83
CA ALA A 76 2.88 -13.66 2.80
C ALA A 76 2.59 -12.31 2.15
N TYR A 77 2.21 -11.34 2.96
CA TYR A 77 1.90 -9.98 2.54
C TYR A 77 2.85 -9.05 3.28
N VAL A 78 3.32 -8.00 2.61
CA VAL A 78 4.18 -6.97 3.20
C VAL A 78 3.76 -5.60 2.68
N ARG A 79 3.82 -4.57 3.53
CA ARG A 79 3.56 -3.19 3.11
C ARG A 79 4.65 -2.75 2.14
N ASP A 80 4.26 -2.28 0.96
CA ASP A 80 5.17 -1.87 -0.13
C ASP A 80 5.19 -0.34 -0.34
N CYS A 81 4.67 0.41 0.63
CA CYS A 81 4.60 1.85 0.57
C CYS A 81 5.03 2.52 1.87
N ASP A 82 5.61 3.71 1.73
CA ASP A 82 6.01 4.58 2.82
C ASP A 82 5.11 5.80 3.01
N GLY A 83 4.28 6.08 2.01
CA GLY A 83 3.31 7.15 2.07
C GLY A 83 2.55 7.31 0.77
N VAL A 84 1.54 8.17 0.81
CA VAL A 84 0.77 8.61 -0.34
C VAL A 84 0.80 10.13 -0.36
N PHE A 85 1.15 10.70 -1.51
CA PHE A 85 1.10 12.13 -1.76
C PHE A 85 -0.13 12.46 -2.59
N VAL A 86 -0.85 13.50 -2.20
CA VAL A 86 -2.02 14.01 -2.92
C VAL A 86 -1.78 15.48 -3.20
N GLY A 87 -1.48 15.79 -4.45
CA GLY A 87 -1.39 17.14 -5.00
C GLY A 87 -2.74 17.60 -5.55
N ILE A 88 -2.94 18.92 -5.57
CA ILE A 88 -4.07 19.55 -6.25
C ILE A 88 -3.52 20.68 -7.09
N ASP A 89 -3.61 20.52 -8.41
CA ASP A 89 -3.14 21.49 -9.38
C ASP A 89 -4.02 22.75 -9.38
N PRO A 90 -3.52 23.89 -9.91
CA PRO A 90 -4.31 25.12 -10.01
C PRO A 90 -5.61 24.99 -10.81
N ASP A 91 -5.71 24.00 -11.71
CA ASP A 91 -6.91 23.70 -12.48
C ASP A 91 -7.89 22.75 -11.75
N GLY A 92 -7.53 22.33 -10.54
CA GLY A 92 -8.33 21.45 -9.68
C GLY A 92 -8.13 19.95 -9.94
N THR A 93 -7.16 19.58 -10.79
CA THR A 93 -6.80 18.17 -11.02
C THR A 93 -6.08 17.60 -9.80
N PHE A 94 -6.38 16.35 -9.46
CA PHE A 94 -5.68 15.63 -8.40
C PHE A 94 -4.52 14.84 -9.00
N GLU A 95 -3.33 15.03 -8.45
CA GLU A 95 -2.19 14.15 -8.69
C GLU A 95 -1.98 13.27 -7.46
N VAL A 96 -1.95 11.96 -7.65
CA VAL A 96 -1.82 11.00 -6.55
C VAL A 96 -0.68 10.06 -6.84
N ASP A 97 0.25 10.00 -5.89
CA ASP A 97 1.42 9.15 -5.97
C ASP A 97 1.55 8.29 -4.72
N VAL A 98 1.76 7.00 -4.92
CA VAL A 98 2.23 6.09 -3.86
C VAL A 98 3.76 6.15 -3.82
N LEU A 99 4.32 6.39 -2.63
CA LEU A 99 5.75 6.35 -2.41
C LEU A 99 6.14 4.92 -2.06
N PRO A 100 6.98 4.25 -2.87
CA PRO A 100 7.40 2.88 -2.59
C PRO A 100 8.15 2.81 -1.25
N ALA A 101 8.10 1.65 -0.61
CA ALA A 101 8.90 1.38 0.57
C ALA A 101 10.38 1.25 0.17
N GLU A 102 11.15 2.35 0.24
CA GLU A 102 12.59 2.32 -0.05
C GLU A 102 13.42 1.93 1.18
N GLU A 103 14.50 1.19 0.94
CA GLU A 103 15.42 0.75 2.00
C GLU A 103 16.18 1.93 2.68
N GLN A 104 16.19 3.15 2.09
CA GLN A 104 17.01 4.27 2.56
C GLN A 104 16.27 5.63 2.70
N PRO A 105 16.41 6.35 3.84
CA PRO A 105 15.71 7.61 4.12
C PRO A 105 16.05 8.81 3.21
N SER A 106 17.18 8.79 2.49
CA SER A 106 17.64 9.90 1.64
C SER A 106 16.81 10.04 0.36
N ASP A 107 16.40 8.91 -0.18
CA ASP A 107 15.77 8.81 -1.48
C ASP A 107 14.30 9.24 -1.37
N ARG A 108 13.67 8.92 -0.23
CA ARG A 108 12.39 9.48 0.25
C ARG A 108 12.29 11.01 0.19
N LEU A 109 13.30 11.74 0.69
CA LEU A 109 13.27 13.21 0.66
C LEU A 109 13.51 13.75 -0.75
N ALA A 110 14.38 13.09 -1.53
CA ALA A 110 14.62 13.47 -2.91
C ALA A 110 13.37 13.32 -3.78
N LEU A 111 12.59 12.24 -3.60
CA LEU A 111 11.28 12.02 -4.23
C LEU A 111 10.25 13.09 -3.86
N LEU A 112 10.20 13.47 -2.57
CA LEU A 112 9.29 14.51 -2.09
C LEU A 112 9.65 15.90 -2.63
N TRP A 113 10.95 16.21 -2.72
CA TRP A 113 11.42 17.50 -3.21
C TRP A 113 11.42 17.61 -4.73
N SER A 114 11.67 16.52 -5.48
CA SER A 114 11.68 16.58 -6.94
C SER A 114 10.31 16.95 -7.51
N ARG A 115 9.22 16.45 -6.92
CA ARG A 115 7.86 16.74 -7.39
C ARG A 115 7.40 18.16 -7.07
N VAL A 116 7.69 18.66 -5.86
CA VAL A 116 7.40 20.06 -5.49
C VAL A 116 8.20 21.06 -6.34
N SER A 117 9.37 20.66 -6.83
CA SER A 117 10.26 21.54 -7.62
C SER A 117 9.88 21.66 -9.09
N GLU A 118 9.07 20.73 -9.63
CA GLU A 118 8.65 20.76 -11.05
C GLU A 118 7.58 21.83 -11.35
N GLU A 119 7.01 22.48 -10.32
CA GLU A 119 6.01 23.54 -10.44
C GLU A 119 6.56 25.00 -10.32
N LEU A 120 7.87 25.21 -10.24
CA LEU A 120 8.48 26.56 -10.20
C LEU A 120 9.14 26.95 -11.53
#